data_AF-A0A952C4H8-F1
#
_entry.id   AF-A0A952C4H8-F1
#
_cell.length_a   1.000
_cell.length_b   1.000
_cell.length_c   1.000
_cell.angle_alpha   90.00
_cell.angle_beta   90.00
_cell.angle_gamma   90.00
#
_symmetry.space_group_name_H-M   'P 1'
#
loop_
_entity.id
_entity.type
_entity.pdbx_description
1 polymer ?
#
loop_
_entity_poly.entity_id
_entity_poly.type
_entity_poly.pdbx_seq_one_letter_code
_entity_poly.pdbx_strand_id
1 'polypeptide(L)'
;MTGTTTITIILLILFLVVLAGGGVFMYVYWWLMQRAAPQIEGTVRAPFLDQPVEILRDRHGVPHIYAQPEADLFRALGWVHAQDRFWQME
;
A
#
# COMPACT_ATOMS: atom_id res chain seq x y z
N MET A 1 -47.56 -8.54 -24.06
CA MET A 1 -46.36 -7.76 -24.48
C MET A 1 -45.80 -6.88 -23.37
N THR A 2 -46.59 -6.44 -22.39
CA THR A 2 -46.13 -5.62 -21.25
C THR A 2 -45.32 -6.42 -20.22
N GLY A 3 -45.71 -7.66 -19.91
CA GLY A 3 -45.04 -8.48 -18.87
C GLY A 3 -43.57 -8.85 -19.17
N THR A 4 -43.24 -9.18 -20.41
CA THR A 4 -41.86 -9.49 -20.82
C THR A 4 -40.96 -8.27 -20.77
N THR A 5 -41.48 -7.10 -21.20
CA THR A 5 -40.77 -5.83 -21.16
C THR A 5 -40.41 -5.42 -19.73
N THR A 6 -41.34 -5.58 -18.77
CA THR A 6 -41.07 -5.30 -17.35
C THR A 6 -39.99 -6.21 -16.78
N ILE A 7 -40.01 -7.51 -17.09
CA ILE A 7 -39.00 -8.46 -16.63
C ILE A 7 -37.62 -8.10 -17.19
N THR A 8 -37.54 -7.76 -18.49
CA THR A 8 -36.28 -7.33 -19.11
C THR A 8 -35.71 -6.09 -18.44
N ILE A 9 -36.54 -5.09 -18.11
CA ILE A 9 -36.10 -3.87 -17.41
C ILE A 9 -35.53 -4.21 -16.03
N ILE A 10 -36.20 -5.07 -15.26
CA ILE A 10 -35.73 -5.49 -13.92
C ILE A 10 -34.37 -6.17 -14.00
N LEU A 11 -34.18 -7.08 -14.96
CA LEU A 11 -32.90 -7.77 -15.17
C LEU A 11 -31.79 -6.80 -15.55
N LEU A 12 -32.09 -5.80 -16.38
CA LEU A 12 -31.13 -4.79 -16.81
C LEU A 12 -30.71 -3.90 -15.65
N ILE A 13 -31.66 -3.50 -14.79
CA ILE A 13 -31.37 -2.76 -13.55
C ILE A 13 -30.50 -3.60 -12.61
N LEU A 14 -30.87 -4.87 -12.38
CA LEU A 14 -30.09 -5.76 -11.52
C LEU A 14 -28.66 -5.93 -12.03
N PHE A 15 -28.50 -6.10 -13.35
CA PHE A 15 -27.19 -6.21 -13.99
C PHE A 15 -26.35 -4.93 -13.80
N LEU A 16 -26.95 -3.75 -13.97
CA LEU A 16 -26.27 -2.48 -13.74
C LEU A 16 -25.87 -2.30 -12.27
N VAL A 17 -26.72 -2.72 -11.32
CA VAL A 17 -26.41 -2.68 -9.88
C VAL A 17 -25.22 -3.58 -9.56
N VAL A 18 -25.18 -4.80 -10.10
CA VAL A 18 -24.05 -5.72 -9.89
C VAL A 18 -22.76 -5.16 -10.49
N LEU A 19 -22.81 -4.60 -11.70
CA LEU A 19 -21.63 -3.97 -12.32
C LEU A 19 -21.13 -2.77 -11.52
N ALA A 20 -22.04 -1.89 -11.08
CA ALA A 20 -21.67 -0.75 -10.25
C ALA A 20 -21.06 -1.20 -8.92
N GLY A 21 -21.67 -2.17 -8.25
CA GLY A 21 -21.16 -2.75 -7.01
C GLY A 21 -19.78 -3.38 -7.18
N GLY A 22 -19.59 -4.18 -8.24
CA GLY A 22 -18.29 -4.78 -8.57
C GLY A 22 -17.22 -3.74 -8.88
N GLY A 23 -17.57 -2.68 -9.63
CA GLY A 23 -16.66 -1.58 -9.93
C GLY A 23 -16.21 -0.82 -8.68
N VAL A 24 -17.16 -0.49 -7.78
CA VAL A 24 -16.85 0.16 -6.50
C VAL A 24 -15.99 -0.74 -5.63
N PHE A 25 -16.34 -2.02 -5.52
CA PHE A 25 -15.55 -2.99 -4.76
C PHE A 25 -14.11 -3.07 -5.27
N MET A 26 -13.93 -3.19 -6.59
CA MET A 26 -12.60 -3.29 -7.19
C MET A 26 -11.79 -2.00 -7.00
N TYR A 27 -12.43 -0.83 -7.13
CA TYR A 27 -11.79 0.46 -6.87
C TYR A 27 -11.33 0.59 -5.41
N VAL A 28 -12.19 0.25 -4.45
CA VAL A 28 -11.86 0.30 -3.01
C VAL A 28 -10.75 -0.69 -2.68
N TYR A 29 -10.83 -1.92 -3.20
CA TYR A 29 -9.80 -2.94 -3.00
C TYR A 29 -8.45 -2.47 -3.53
N TRP A 30 -8.41 -1.96 -4.76
CA TRP A 30 -7.21 -1.39 -5.38
C TRP A 30 -6.63 -0.25 -4.53
N TRP A 31 -7.47 0.68 -4.08
CA TRP A 31 -7.06 1.82 -3.26
C TRP A 31 -6.51 1.40 -1.88
N LEU A 32 -7.08 0.37 -1.26
CA LEU A 32 -6.57 -0.17 0.01
C LEU A 32 -5.18 -0.78 -0.17
N MET A 33 -4.93 -1.50 -1.26
CA MET A 33 -3.62 -2.15 -1.47
C MET A 33 -2.51 -1.14 -1.76
N GLN A 34 -2.82 -0.02 -2.42
CA GLN A 34 -1.83 1.03 -2.64
C GLN A 34 -1.41 1.74 -1.35
N ARG A 35 -2.30 1.82 -0.35
CA ARG A 35 -2.00 2.45 0.95
C ARG A 35 -1.14 1.59 1.87
N ALA A 36 -1.12 0.28 1.64
CA ALA A 36 -0.34 -0.65 2.44
C ALA A 36 1.16 -0.63 2.10
N ALA A 37 1.55 -0.02 0.98
CA ALA A 37 2.95 0.05 0.58
C ALA A 37 3.72 1.01 1.50
N PRO A 38 4.89 0.59 2.05
CA PRO A 38 5.72 1.45 2.87
C PRO A 38 6.26 2.63 2.04
N GLN A 39 6.41 3.79 2.68
CA GLN A 39 7.09 4.92 2.05
C GLN A 39 8.60 4.64 1.96
N ILE A 40 9.08 4.39 0.74
CA ILE A 40 10.49 4.08 0.45
C ILE A 40 11.27 5.25 -0.16
N GLU A 41 10.57 6.35 -0.48
CA GLU A 41 11.14 7.55 -1.10
C GLU A 41 10.79 8.82 -0.31
N GLY A 42 11.64 9.84 -0.46
CA GLY A 42 11.48 11.14 0.19
C GLY A 42 12.05 11.17 1.59
N THR A 43 11.61 12.15 2.37
CA THR A 43 12.10 12.40 3.73
C THR A 43 10.99 12.18 4.73
N VAL A 44 11.25 11.38 5.75
CA VAL A 44 10.34 11.18 6.89
C VAL A 44 10.98 11.74 8.15
N ARG A 45 10.19 12.32 9.04
CA ARG A 45 10.66 12.64 10.39
C ARG A 45 10.67 11.35 11.21
N ALA A 46 11.83 11.00 11.74
CA ALA A 46 12.03 9.84 12.59
C ALA A 46 12.43 10.31 14.01
N PRO A 47 11.47 10.41 14.96
CA PRO A 47 11.76 10.91 16.31
C PRO A 47 12.71 10.01 17.12
N PHE A 48 12.94 8.79 16.64
CA PHE A 48 13.82 7.80 17.27
C PHE A 48 15.28 7.91 16.82
N LEU A 49 15.61 8.78 15.85
CA LEU A 49 16.98 9.00 15.40
C LEU A 49 17.58 10.24 16.08
N ASP A 50 18.84 10.16 16.46
CA ASP A 50 19.59 11.28 17.05
C ASP A 50 20.16 12.20 15.95
N GLN A 51 20.52 11.63 14.79
CA GLN A 51 21.03 12.32 13.60
C GLN A 51 20.29 11.87 12.34
N PRO A 52 20.35 12.66 11.23
CA PRO A 52 19.83 12.24 9.94
C PRO A 52 20.51 10.94 9.45
N VAL A 53 19.70 10.04 8.89
CA VAL A 53 20.15 8.80 8.24
C VAL A 53 19.68 8.80 6.79
N GLU A 54 20.58 8.44 5.88
CA GLU A 54 20.28 8.30 4.45
C GLU A 54 20.12 6.81 4.11
N ILE A 55 19.04 6.48 3.39
CA ILE A 55 18.74 5.11 2.94
C ILE A 55 18.60 5.15 1.42
N LEU A 56 19.51 4.50 0.72
CA LEU A 56 19.48 4.37 -0.74
C LEU A 56 19.10 2.94 -1.10
N ARG A 57 18.09 2.76 -1.96
CA ARG A 57 17.75 1.44 -2.50
C ARG A 57 18.30 1.31 -3.91
N ASP A 58 18.95 0.19 -4.19
CA ASP A 58 19.43 -0.11 -5.54
C ASP A 58 18.28 -0.54 -6.48
N ARG A 59 18.62 -0.87 -7.73
CA ARG A 59 17.64 -1.34 -8.74
C ARG A 59 16.94 -2.66 -8.36
N HIS A 60 17.48 -3.42 -7.42
CA HIS A 60 16.92 -4.66 -6.90
C HIS A 60 16.18 -4.45 -5.57
N GLY A 61 16.09 -3.21 -5.08
CA GLY A 61 15.46 -2.85 -3.81
C GLY A 61 16.34 -3.09 -2.59
N VAL A 62 17.62 -3.40 -2.75
CA VAL A 62 18.55 -3.65 -1.64
C VAL A 62 18.88 -2.32 -0.94
N PRO A 63 18.63 -2.18 0.37
CA PRO A 63 18.86 -0.95 1.10
C PRO A 63 20.33 -0.79 1.54
N HIS A 64 20.91 0.37 1.24
CA HIS A 64 22.21 0.83 1.72
C HIS A 64 21.97 1.97 2.71
N ILE A 65 22.37 1.78 3.97
CA ILE A 65 22.09 2.70 5.07
C ILE A 65 23.37 3.44 5.46
N TYR A 66 23.31 4.77 5.45
CA TYR A 66 24.40 5.66 5.85
C TYR A 66 23.99 6.47 7.07
N ALA A 67 24.68 6.25 8.19
CA ALA A 67 24.44 6.93 9.45
C ALA A 67 25.78 7.34 10.08
N GLN A 68 25.78 8.43 10.86
CA GLN A 68 26.96 8.83 11.63
C GLN A 68 27.10 8.01 12.93
N PRO A 69 26.10 7.99 13.84
CA PRO A 69 26.17 7.12 15.01
C PRO A 69 25.81 5.67 14.64
N GLU A 70 26.56 4.73 15.20
CA GLU A 70 26.26 3.30 15.06
C GLU A 70 24.86 2.95 15.62
N ALA A 71 24.44 3.63 16.69
CA ALA A 71 23.09 3.47 17.25
C ALA A 71 21.99 3.82 16.22
N ASP A 72 22.14 4.92 15.48
CA ASP A 72 21.17 5.31 14.45
C ASP A 72 21.20 4.35 13.26
N LEU A 73 22.36 3.77 12.94
CA LEU A 73 22.47 2.72 11.92
C LEU A 73 21.58 1.51 12.28
N PHE A 74 21.68 1.02 13.52
CA PHE A 74 20.87 -0.13 13.96
C PHE A 74 19.37 0.20 14.07
N ARG A 75 19.02 1.42 14.51
CA ARG A 75 17.63 1.87 14.53
C ARG A 75 17.05 1.94 13.12
N ALA A 76 17.79 2.50 12.17
CA ALA A 76 17.40 2.56 10.77
C ALA A 76 17.35 1.15 10.12
N LEU A 77 18.25 0.24 10.50
CA LEU A 77 18.21 -1.15 10.04
C LEU A 77 16.90 -1.84 10.44
N GLY A 78 16.48 -1.67 11.71
CA GLY A 78 15.20 -2.18 12.19
C GLY A 78 14.01 -1.56 11.47
N TRP A 79 14.05 -0.25 11.21
CA TRP A 79 13.04 0.44 10.40
C TRP A 79 12.93 -0.15 8.98
N VAL A 80 14.06 -0.32 8.29
CA VAL A 80 14.10 -0.91 6.94
C VAL A 80 13.62 -2.36 6.93
N HIS A 81 14.00 -3.15 7.94
CA HIS A 81 13.49 -4.52 8.11
C HIS A 81 11.96 -4.54 8.27
N ALA A 82 11.42 -3.64 9.10
CA ALA A 82 9.98 -3.50 9.25
C ALA A 82 9.32 -3.05 7.94
N GLN A 83 9.94 -2.20 7.12
CA GLN A 83 9.38 -1.83 5.81
C GLN A 83 9.32 -3.03 4.85
N ASP A 84 10.39 -3.80 4.75
CA ASP A 84 10.54 -4.81 3.70
C ASP A 84 9.98 -6.19 4.12
N ARG A 85 9.98 -6.48 5.42
CA ARG A 85 9.80 -7.83 5.98
C ARG A 85 8.90 -7.87 7.22
N PHE A 86 8.06 -6.86 7.46
CA PHE A 86 7.18 -6.81 8.64
C PHE A 86 6.50 -8.15 8.94
N TRP A 87 5.85 -8.73 7.92
CA TRP A 87 5.08 -9.95 8.09
C TRP A 87 5.92 -11.19 8.42
N GLN A 88 7.22 -11.17 8.08
CA GLN A 88 8.12 -12.28 8.36
C GLN A 88 8.70 -12.21 9.77
N MET A 89 8.60 -11.04 10.41
CA MET A 89 9.10 -10.79 11.75
C MET A 89 8.02 -10.99 12.84
N GLU A 90 6.74 -11.06 12.44
CA GLU A 90 5.59 -11.28 13.34
C GLU A 90 5.26 -12.76 13.58
#